data_AF-X1TB36-F1
#
_entry.id   AF-X1TB36-F1
#
_cell.length_a   1.000
_cell.length_b   1.000
_cell.length_c   1.000
_cell.angle_alpha   90.00
_cell.angle_beta   90.00
_cell.angle_gamma   90.00
#
_symmetry.space_group_name_H-M   'P 1'
#
loop_
_entity.id
_entity.type
_entity.pdbx_description
1 polymer ?
#
loop_
_entity_poly.entity_id
_entity_poly.type
_entity_poly.pdbx_seq_one_letter_code
_entity_poly.pdbx_strand_id
1 'polypeptide(L)'
;MSVLRRLIVALTLALCLVPISQTPVAALSASDYFNISYSVTFSNSDIQIDEVVYATITGTATCIQDLSLSASEAVIKGRVIAEHTGSGDRVTLGLDYTLSINPFPNTAGEVVQASQTVALQFPDGSQPGSYAILGELIEARIKAVLWFNITSYLPPYQDMGLVTYAVSPPPPPPGTTRLAGSIDWQGKIVQTVTALSQDTMCQLTLSEGTMALDKNGYPLREISIVDIAEPPVLPQNRTIIGPSYDIGPDGATFEPAAALAISYEEEQIPEGVDEKNLVIAAWDEASWEWFELNDRRANSGL
;
A
#
# COMPACT_ATOMS: atom_id res chain seq x y z
N MET A 1 27.15 22.46 -64.22
CA MET A 1 26.02 23.21 -63.64
C MET A 1 24.93 22.21 -63.20
N SER A 2 24.75 22.11 -61.87
CA SER A 2 23.53 21.70 -61.10
C SER A 2 22.75 20.43 -61.54
N VAL A 3 22.80 19.29 -60.84
CA VAL A 3 22.14 18.94 -59.54
C VAL A 3 20.59 19.00 -59.67
N LEU A 4 19.85 17.89 -59.87
CA LEU A 4 19.43 16.81 -58.95
C LEU A 4 18.26 17.17 -57.99
N ARG A 5 17.15 16.37 -58.05
CA ARG A 5 16.09 16.11 -57.01
C ARG A 5 15.07 17.26 -56.75
N ARG A 6 13.76 17.09 -56.53
CA ARG A 6 12.74 16.03 -56.27
C ARG A 6 11.37 16.66 -56.60
N LEU A 7 10.35 15.93 -57.07
CA LEU A 7 8.94 16.04 -56.62
C LEU A 7 8.04 15.01 -57.34
N ILE A 8 7.20 14.36 -56.53
CA ILE A 8 5.91 13.69 -56.87
C ILE A 8 6.00 12.31 -57.55
N VAL A 9 5.84 11.26 -56.73
CA VAL A 9 5.24 9.99 -57.18
C VAL A 9 3.78 10.01 -56.77
N ALA A 10 2.90 10.15 -57.76
CA ALA A 10 1.47 9.92 -57.64
C ALA A 10 1.21 8.40 -57.66
N LEU A 11 0.62 7.87 -56.59
CA LEU A 11 0.20 6.47 -56.50
C LEU A 11 -1.13 6.32 -57.26
N THR A 12 -1.08 5.74 -58.45
CA THR A 12 -2.26 5.36 -59.23
C THR A 12 -2.69 3.95 -58.84
N LEU A 13 -3.97 3.83 -58.48
CA LEU A 13 -4.67 2.59 -58.18
C LEU A 13 -4.73 1.71 -59.45
N ALA A 14 -4.11 0.54 -59.44
CA ALA A 14 -4.29 -0.47 -60.47
C ALA A 14 -4.56 -1.84 -59.84
N LEU A 15 -5.79 -2.30 -60.02
CA LEU A 15 -6.31 -3.61 -59.68
C LEU A 15 -5.56 -4.68 -60.49
N CYS A 16 -4.79 -5.56 -59.84
CA CYS A 16 -4.26 -6.79 -60.44
C CYS A 16 -4.12 -7.90 -59.37
N LEU A 17 -4.88 -8.99 -59.55
CA LEU A 17 -4.75 -10.27 -58.86
C LEU A 17 -3.45 -10.98 -59.32
N VAL A 18 -2.45 -11.11 -58.43
CA VAL A 18 -1.27 -12.00 -58.57
C VAL A 18 -0.84 -12.42 -57.13
N PRO A 19 -0.41 -13.68 -56.89
CA PRO A 19 -0.28 -14.24 -55.54
C PRO A 19 0.74 -13.54 -54.66
N ILE A 20 0.41 -13.54 -53.37
CA ILE A 20 1.17 -13.00 -52.25
C ILE A 20 2.57 -13.63 -52.21
N SER A 21 3.57 -12.98 -52.80
CA SER A 21 4.94 -13.16 -52.36
C SER A 21 5.17 -12.17 -51.22
N GLN A 22 4.98 -12.63 -49.97
CA GLN A 22 5.45 -11.93 -48.78
C GLN A 22 6.98 -11.87 -48.82
N THR A 23 7.53 -10.90 -49.55
CA THR A 23 8.87 -10.41 -49.23
C THR A 23 8.77 -9.71 -47.87
N PRO A 24 9.61 -10.02 -46.88
CA PRO A 24 9.60 -9.26 -45.64
C PRO A 24 10.00 -7.83 -45.99
N VAL A 25 9.02 -6.92 -45.97
CA VAL A 25 9.30 -5.50 -45.80
C VAL A 25 10.20 -5.43 -44.57
N ALA A 26 11.36 -4.78 -44.69
CA ALA A 26 12.30 -4.62 -43.59
C ALA A 26 11.52 -4.33 -42.30
N ALA A 27 11.72 -5.15 -41.27
CA ALA A 27 10.97 -5.05 -40.02
C ALA A 27 11.21 -3.66 -39.42
N LEU A 28 10.28 -2.73 -39.63
CA LEU A 28 10.28 -1.43 -38.97
C LEU A 28 10.13 -1.67 -37.47
N SER A 29 11.04 -1.20 -36.63
CA SER A 29 10.87 -1.31 -35.18
C SER A 29 9.97 -0.17 -34.69
N ALA A 30 9.14 -0.42 -33.67
CA ALA A 30 8.39 0.66 -33.02
C ALA A 30 9.34 1.74 -32.48
N SER A 31 10.55 1.35 -32.06
CA SER A 31 11.60 2.27 -31.59
C SER A 31 12.13 3.24 -32.64
N ASP A 32 11.90 2.97 -33.93
CA ASP A 32 12.34 3.87 -35.01
C ASP A 32 11.45 5.12 -35.09
N TYR A 33 10.22 5.02 -34.60
CA TYR A 33 9.21 6.10 -34.65
C TYR A 33 8.82 6.62 -33.27
N PHE A 34 8.97 5.81 -32.22
CA PHE A 34 8.54 6.16 -30.87
C PHE A 34 9.63 5.90 -29.84
N ASN A 35 9.81 6.87 -28.95
CA ASN A 35 10.41 6.64 -27.66
C ASN A 35 9.28 6.33 -26.67
N ILE A 36 9.27 5.13 -26.11
CA ILE A 36 8.22 4.66 -25.21
C ILE A 36 8.81 4.40 -23.84
N SER A 37 8.18 4.96 -22.80
CA SER A 37 8.53 4.70 -21.41
C SER A 37 7.30 4.31 -20.61
N TYR A 38 7.55 3.61 -19.50
CA TYR A 38 6.53 3.11 -18.61
C TYR A 38 6.89 3.46 -17.18
N SER A 39 5.88 3.83 -16.40
CA SER A 39 5.98 3.92 -14.96
C SER A 39 4.81 3.20 -14.31
N VAL A 40 5.08 2.59 -13.16
CA VAL A 40 4.09 1.88 -12.37
C VAL A 40 4.13 2.42 -10.95
N THR A 41 2.96 2.75 -10.43
CA THR A 41 2.79 3.12 -9.03
C THR A 41 1.84 2.13 -8.38
N PHE A 42 2.30 1.42 -7.36
CA PHE A 42 1.46 0.55 -6.53
C PHE A 42 0.80 1.36 -5.41
N SER A 43 -0.44 0.99 -5.04
CA SER A 43 -1.08 1.53 -3.84
C SER A 43 -0.38 1.07 -2.56
N ASN A 44 0.16 -0.15 -2.58
CA ASN A 44 0.95 -0.74 -1.49
C ASN A 44 1.93 -1.77 -2.09
N SER A 45 3.15 -1.86 -1.56
CA SER A 45 4.15 -2.86 -1.95
C SER A 45 4.21 -4.06 -0.99
N ASP A 46 3.58 -3.97 0.19
CA ASP A 46 3.48 -5.04 1.18
C ASP A 46 2.05 -5.59 1.18
N ILE A 47 1.84 -6.65 0.43
CA ILE A 47 0.54 -7.23 0.08
C ILE A 47 0.24 -8.38 1.03
N GLN A 48 -0.88 -8.32 1.75
CA GLN A 48 -1.35 -9.40 2.59
C GLN A 48 -2.12 -10.46 1.78
N ILE A 49 -2.20 -11.67 2.31
CA ILE A 49 -3.09 -12.71 1.78
C ILE A 49 -4.53 -12.17 1.68
N ASP A 50 -5.19 -12.49 0.57
CA ASP A 50 -6.53 -12.01 0.19
C ASP A 50 -6.68 -10.48 0.00
N GLU A 51 -5.58 -9.72 0.09
CA GLU A 51 -5.60 -8.28 -0.20
C GLU A 51 -5.64 -8.02 -1.70
N VAL A 52 -6.50 -7.08 -2.10
CA VAL A 52 -6.51 -6.51 -3.44
C VAL A 52 -5.70 -5.21 -3.42
N VAL A 53 -4.64 -5.17 -4.21
CA VAL A 53 -3.79 -3.99 -4.38
C VAL A 53 -4.00 -3.40 -5.77
N TYR A 54 -3.84 -2.10 -5.91
CA TYR A 54 -4.02 -1.42 -7.19
C TYR A 54 -2.67 -1.00 -7.75
N ALA A 55 -2.45 -1.25 -9.03
CA ALA A 55 -1.31 -0.71 -9.76
C ALA A 55 -1.81 0.28 -10.82
N THR A 56 -1.25 1.49 -10.82
CA THR A 56 -1.48 2.47 -11.87
C THR A 56 -0.33 2.41 -12.86
N ILE A 57 -0.63 1.90 -14.05
CA ILE A 57 0.31 1.73 -15.16
C ILE A 57 0.19 2.96 -16.03
N THR A 58 1.29 3.68 -16.25
CA THR A 58 1.35 4.85 -17.11
C THR A 58 2.35 4.62 -18.23
N GLY A 59 1.86 4.63 -19.46
CA GLY A 59 2.68 4.61 -20.67
C GLY A 59 2.83 6.02 -21.24
N THR A 60 4.05 6.41 -21.56
CA THR A 60 4.34 7.62 -22.32
C THR A 60 4.90 7.22 -23.68
N ALA A 61 4.32 7.75 -24.76
CA ALA A 61 4.85 7.59 -26.11
C ALA A 61 5.17 8.95 -26.71
N THR A 62 6.43 9.14 -27.08
CA THR A 62 6.92 10.32 -27.78
C THR A 62 7.21 9.93 -29.22
N CYS A 63 6.50 10.53 -30.16
CA CYS A 63 6.79 10.38 -31.58
C CYS A 63 8.10 11.11 -31.90
N ILE A 64 9.10 10.40 -32.38
CA ILE A 64 10.42 10.98 -32.73
C ILE A 64 10.57 11.24 -34.23
N GLN A 65 9.68 10.68 -35.04
CA GLN A 65 9.66 10.86 -36.48
C GLN A 65 8.22 10.80 -37.02
N ASP A 66 7.88 11.71 -37.94
CA ASP A 66 6.56 11.75 -38.57
C ASP A 66 6.15 10.41 -39.15
N LEU A 67 4.94 9.97 -38.80
CA LEU A 67 4.37 8.75 -39.37
C LEU A 67 4.02 8.97 -40.83
N SER A 68 4.44 8.03 -41.68
CA SER A 68 4.09 8.04 -43.10
C SER A 68 2.60 7.80 -43.34
N LEU A 69 1.91 7.19 -42.37
CA LEU A 69 0.47 7.00 -42.37
C LEU A 69 -0.06 7.35 -40.98
N SER A 70 -1.00 8.30 -40.94
CA SER A 70 -1.55 8.75 -39.66
C SER A 70 -2.40 7.66 -39.00
N ALA A 71 -2.17 7.45 -37.71
CA ALA A 71 -2.96 6.60 -36.84
C ALA A 71 -3.87 7.45 -35.93
N SER A 72 -5.09 6.99 -35.70
CA SER A 72 -6.05 7.66 -34.82
C SER A 72 -6.01 7.11 -33.39
N GLU A 73 -5.70 5.82 -33.24
CA GLU A 73 -5.87 5.10 -31.98
C GLU A 73 -4.89 3.93 -31.89
N ALA A 74 -4.42 3.61 -30.69
CA ALA A 74 -3.79 2.33 -30.39
C ALA A 74 -4.45 1.68 -29.18
N VAL A 75 -4.49 0.35 -29.19
CA VAL A 75 -5.04 -0.49 -28.11
C VAL A 75 -4.00 -1.52 -27.73
N ILE A 76 -3.68 -1.57 -26.44
CA ILE A 76 -2.72 -2.51 -25.86
C ILE A 76 -3.47 -3.35 -24.83
N LYS A 77 -3.41 -4.66 -24.98
CA LYS A 77 -3.90 -5.62 -24.00
C LYS A 77 -2.72 -6.29 -23.32
N GLY A 78 -2.76 -6.33 -22.00
CA GLY A 78 -1.75 -7.00 -21.21
C GLY A 78 -2.37 -7.71 -20.00
N ARG A 79 -1.52 -8.41 -19.27
CA ARG A 79 -1.84 -8.93 -17.94
C ARG A 79 -0.66 -8.69 -17.01
N VAL A 80 -0.92 -8.72 -15.72
CA VAL A 80 0.13 -8.62 -14.71
C VAL A 80 0.45 -10.02 -14.18
N ILE A 81 1.73 -10.34 -14.12
CA ILE A 81 2.27 -11.60 -13.61
C ILE A 81 3.18 -11.28 -12.44
N ALA A 82 3.15 -12.11 -11.39
CA ALA A 82 4.13 -12.10 -10.32
C ALA A 82 5.02 -13.33 -10.43
N GLU A 83 6.33 -13.13 -10.42
CA GLU A 83 7.33 -14.20 -10.39
C GLU A 83 8.01 -14.22 -9.01
N HIS A 84 7.85 -15.32 -8.28
CA HIS A 84 8.43 -15.48 -6.96
C HIS A 84 9.96 -15.54 -7.05
N THR A 85 10.68 -14.69 -6.34
CA THR A 85 12.13 -14.52 -6.54
C THR A 85 12.98 -15.72 -6.07
N GLY A 86 12.44 -16.53 -5.15
CA GLY A 86 13.10 -17.75 -4.64
C GLY A 86 12.88 -18.99 -5.52
N SER A 87 11.62 -19.41 -5.71
CA SER A 87 11.24 -20.58 -6.51
C SER A 87 11.20 -20.34 -8.03
N GLY A 88 11.00 -19.10 -8.49
CA GLY A 88 10.71 -18.79 -9.90
C GLY A 88 9.26 -19.08 -10.32
N ASP A 89 8.39 -19.46 -9.38
CA ASP A 89 6.98 -19.75 -9.67
C ASP A 89 6.26 -18.48 -10.15
N ARG A 90 5.44 -18.61 -11.20
CA ARG A 90 4.69 -17.50 -11.79
C ARG A 90 3.20 -17.64 -11.53
N VAL A 91 2.58 -16.54 -11.09
CA VAL A 91 1.13 -16.44 -10.89
C VAL A 91 0.59 -15.21 -11.61
N THR A 92 -0.62 -15.32 -12.18
CA THR A 92 -1.31 -14.18 -12.80
C THR A 92 -2.04 -13.37 -11.72
N LEU A 93 -1.82 -12.06 -11.71
CA LEU A 93 -2.46 -11.14 -10.79
C LEU A 93 -3.67 -10.48 -11.44
N GLY A 94 -4.87 -10.90 -11.04
CA GLY A 94 -6.12 -10.33 -11.53
C GLY A 94 -6.47 -10.68 -12.98
N LEU A 95 -7.24 -9.81 -13.62
CA LEU A 95 -7.72 -9.96 -15.01
C LEU A 95 -6.84 -9.21 -16.01
N ASP A 96 -6.93 -9.61 -17.27
CA ASP A 96 -6.31 -8.90 -18.39
C ASP A 96 -6.85 -7.45 -18.47
N TYR A 97 -5.98 -6.51 -18.77
CA TYR A 97 -6.32 -5.08 -18.88
C TYR A 97 -6.14 -4.58 -20.32
N THR A 98 -6.84 -3.49 -20.64
CA THR A 98 -6.74 -2.81 -21.94
C THR A 98 -6.41 -1.34 -21.74
N LEU A 99 -5.32 -0.87 -22.36
CA LEU A 99 -4.93 0.53 -22.43
C LEU A 99 -5.23 1.06 -23.83
N SER A 100 -6.04 2.12 -23.91
CA SER A 100 -6.35 2.81 -25.16
C SER A 100 -5.65 4.16 -25.23
N ILE A 101 -5.00 4.43 -26.36
CA ILE A 101 -4.30 5.68 -26.65
C ILE A 101 -5.06 6.38 -27.78
N ASN A 102 -5.81 7.43 -27.44
CA ASN A 102 -6.58 8.22 -28.39
C ASN A 102 -6.66 9.69 -27.89
N PRO A 103 -6.15 10.69 -28.64
CA PRO A 103 -5.54 10.56 -29.97
C PRO A 103 -4.15 9.92 -29.94
N PHE A 104 -3.77 9.26 -31.03
CA PHE A 104 -2.42 8.69 -31.18
C PHE A 104 -1.43 9.74 -31.73
N PRO A 105 -0.16 9.78 -31.25
CA PRO A 105 0.83 10.75 -31.71
C PRO A 105 1.34 10.38 -33.11
N ASN A 106 1.34 11.35 -34.01
CA ASN A 106 1.65 11.19 -35.43
C ASN A 106 2.83 12.04 -35.90
N THR A 107 3.07 13.18 -35.25
CA THR A 107 4.08 14.16 -35.65
C THR A 107 5.28 14.10 -34.73
N ALA A 108 6.49 14.24 -35.27
CA ALA A 108 7.71 14.30 -34.47
C ALA A 108 7.62 15.40 -33.40
N GLY A 109 7.91 15.02 -32.15
CA GLY A 109 7.78 15.87 -30.97
C GLY A 109 6.44 15.76 -30.24
N GLU A 110 5.41 15.11 -30.83
CA GLU A 110 4.16 14.85 -30.11
C GLU A 110 4.38 13.81 -29.01
N VAL A 111 3.86 14.13 -27.82
CA VAL A 111 3.92 13.26 -26.64
C VAL A 111 2.49 12.96 -26.20
N VAL A 112 2.19 11.69 -25.99
CA VAL A 112 0.94 11.25 -25.37
C VAL A 112 1.24 10.44 -24.12
N GLN A 113 0.37 10.57 -23.12
CA GLN A 113 0.36 9.72 -21.94
C GLN A 113 -1.00 9.04 -21.84
N ALA A 114 -0.98 7.78 -21.46
CA ALA A 114 -2.17 7.01 -21.14
C ALA A 114 -1.91 6.21 -19.87
N SER A 115 -2.88 6.22 -18.96
CA SER A 115 -2.80 5.51 -17.68
C SER A 115 -3.99 4.58 -17.51
N GLN A 116 -3.75 3.43 -16.88
CA GLN A 116 -4.79 2.48 -16.49
C GLN A 116 -4.48 1.98 -15.07
N THR A 117 -5.49 2.00 -14.21
CA THR A 117 -5.42 1.37 -12.89
C THR A 117 -5.98 -0.05 -12.98
N VAL A 118 -5.22 -1.02 -12.48
CA VAL A 118 -5.57 -2.44 -12.47
C VAL A 118 -5.61 -2.95 -11.04
N ALA A 119 -6.59 -3.80 -10.74
CA ALA A 119 -6.68 -4.52 -9.48
C ALA A 119 -5.83 -5.79 -9.57
N LEU A 120 -4.92 -5.95 -8.62
CA LEU A 120 -3.98 -7.05 -8.48
C LEU A 120 -4.37 -7.86 -7.25
N GLN A 121 -4.57 -9.15 -7.45
CA GLN A 121 -4.85 -10.10 -6.37
C GLN A 121 -4.05 -11.36 -6.63
N PHE A 122 -3.32 -11.82 -5.61
CA PHE A 122 -2.64 -13.11 -5.67
C PHE A 122 -3.67 -14.24 -5.61
N PRO A 123 -3.52 -15.29 -6.45
CA PRO A 123 -4.37 -16.48 -6.35
C PRO A 123 -4.21 -17.19 -5.00
N ASP A 124 -5.29 -17.82 -4.53
CA ASP A 124 -5.28 -18.64 -3.31
C ASP A 124 -4.16 -19.69 -3.36
N GLY A 125 -3.41 -19.81 -2.26
CA GLY A 125 -2.30 -20.77 -2.15
C GLY A 125 -0.99 -20.28 -2.76
N SER A 126 -0.89 -19.03 -3.21
CA SER A 126 0.38 -18.41 -3.60
C SER A 126 1.38 -18.45 -2.43
N GLN A 127 2.66 -18.70 -2.73
CA GLN A 127 3.71 -18.80 -1.70
C GLN A 127 4.01 -17.43 -1.10
N PRO A 128 4.10 -17.27 0.22
CA PRO A 128 4.59 -16.02 0.82
C PRO A 128 6.06 -15.77 0.43
N GLY A 129 6.40 -14.52 0.13
CA GLY A 129 7.75 -14.13 -0.26
C GLY A 129 7.80 -12.86 -1.08
N SER A 130 8.98 -12.56 -1.65
CA SER A 130 9.15 -11.44 -2.57
C SER A 130 8.86 -11.87 -4.00
N TYR A 131 8.19 -11.00 -4.75
CA TYR A 131 7.82 -11.23 -6.15
C TYR A 131 8.30 -10.09 -7.04
N ALA A 132 8.84 -10.43 -8.20
CA ALA A 132 9.00 -9.51 -9.32
C ALA A 132 7.69 -9.40 -10.08
N ILE A 133 7.18 -8.18 -10.24
CA ILE A 133 5.95 -7.90 -10.95
C ILE A 133 6.28 -7.56 -12.39
N LEU A 134 5.64 -8.28 -13.30
CA LEU A 134 5.89 -8.22 -14.73
C LEU A 134 4.60 -7.90 -15.47
N GLY A 135 4.64 -6.93 -16.37
CA GLY A 135 3.58 -6.69 -17.35
C GLY A 135 3.82 -7.57 -18.56
N GLU A 136 2.97 -8.57 -18.80
CA GLU A 136 3.01 -9.40 -19.99
C GLU A 136 2.13 -8.78 -21.09
N LEU A 137 2.73 -8.56 -22.26
CA LEU A 137 2.02 -8.11 -23.45
C LEU A 137 1.27 -9.27 -24.10
N ILE A 138 -0.05 -9.12 -24.25
CA ILE A 138 -0.92 -10.11 -24.92
C ILE A 138 -1.14 -9.72 -26.38
N GLU A 139 -1.54 -8.48 -26.63
CA GLU A 139 -1.89 -8.00 -27.97
C GLU A 139 -1.70 -6.49 -28.05
N ALA A 140 -1.13 -5.99 -29.14
CA ALA A 140 -1.13 -4.57 -29.47
C ALA A 140 -1.62 -4.33 -30.90
N ARG A 141 -2.50 -3.35 -31.06
CA ARG A 141 -3.08 -2.97 -32.34
C ARG A 141 -3.09 -1.47 -32.51
N ILE A 142 -2.90 -1.00 -33.73
CA ILE A 142 -2.97 0.41 -34.11
C ILE A 142 -3.96 0.62 -35.23
N LYS A 143 -4.72 1.70 -35.19
CA LYS A 143 -5.73 2.07 -36.16
C LYS A 143 -5.23 3.24 -37.00
N ALA A 144 -4.91 2.97 -38.25
CA ALA A 144 -4.74 3.99 -39.28
C ALA A 144 -5.95 3.97 -40.22
N VAL A 145 -5.79 3.58 -41.48
CA VAL A 145 -6.92 3.29 -42.39
C VAL A 145 -7.65 2.02 -41.96
N LEU A 146 -6.90 1.01 -41.52
CA LEU A 146 -7.38 -0.25 -40.96
C LEU A 146 -6.66 -0.51 -39.63
N TRP A 147 -7.13 -1.52 -38.90
CA TRP A 147 -6.42 -2.03 -37.73
C TRP A 147 -5.27 -2.93 -38.15
N PHE A 148 -4.07 -2.62 -37.67
CA PHE A 148 -2.87 -3.44 -37.86
C PHE A 148 -2.43 -4.03 -36.52
N ASN A 149 -2.00 -5.29 -36.52
CA ASN A 149 -1.38 -5.91 -35.36
C ASN A 149 0.10 -5.48 -35.31
N ILE A 150 0.51 -4.98 -34.15
CA ILE A 150 1.87 -4.48 -33.91
C ILE A 150 2.55 -5.17 -32.71
N THR A 151 1.98 -6.26 -32.21
CA THR A 151 2.43 -6.95 -30.99
C THR A 151 3.91 -7.32 -31.05
N SER A 152 4.39 -7.81 -32.20
CA SER A 152 5.78 -8.21 -32.40
C SER A 152 6.80 -7.07 -32.35
N TYR A 153 6.35 -5.82 -32.36
CA TYR A 153 7.22 -4.64 -32.31
C TYR A 153 7.38 -4.07 -30.90
N LEU A 154 6.69 -4.65 -29.92
CA LEU A 154 6.75 -4.25 -28.52
C LEU A 154 7.41 -5.36 -27.68
N PRO A 155 8.05 -5.01 -26.55
CA PRO A 155 8.62 -6.00 -25.66
C PRO A 155 7.54 -6.91 -25.07
N PRO A 156 7.78 -8.23 -24.96
CA PRO A 156 6.78 -9.17 -24.44
C PRO A 156 6.57 -9.05 -22.93
N TYR A 157 7.58 -8.60 -22.19
CA TYR A 157 7.55 -8.40 -20.74
C TYR A 157 8.10 -7.03 -20.37
N GLN A 158 7.55 -6.45 -19.32
CA GLN A 158 8.01 -5.20 -18.72
C GLN A 158 8.18 -5.39 -17.21
N ASP A 159 9.32 -4.98 -16.68
CA ASP A 159 9.53 -4.93 -15.23
C ASP A 159 8.69 -3.80 -14.63
N MET A 160 7.85 -4.14 -13.65
CA MET A 160 6.96 -3.22 -12.97
C MET A 160 7.38 -2.97 -11.51
N GLY A 161 8.45 -3.62 -11.04
CA GLY A 161 8.97 -3.50 -9.67
C GLY A 161 8.82 -4.77 -8.83
N LEU A 162 9.14 -4.63 -7.53
CA LEU A 162 9.09 -5.70 -6.55
C LEU A 162 7.97 -5.46 -5.54
N VAL A 163 7.31 -6.54 -5.10
CA VAL A 163 6.35 -6.53 -4.00
C VAL A 163 6.65 -7.67 -3.03
N THR A 164 6.23 -7.50 -1.79
CA THR A 164 6.22 -8.57 -0.78
C THR A 164 4.81 -9.10 -0.66
N TYR A 165 4.62 -10.41 -0.79
CA TYR A 165 3.36 -11.09 -0.51
C TYR A 165 3.52 -11.89 0.78
N ALA A 166 2.75 -11.55 1.81
CA ALA A 166 2.86 -12.17 3.12
C ALA A 166 1.51 -12.67 3.62
N VAL A 167 1.54 -13.70 4.45
CA VAL A 167 0.39 -14.02 5.30
C VAL A 167 0.16 -12.85 6.24
N SER A 168 -1.11 -12.44 6.36
CA SER A 168 -1.49 -11.47 7.38
C SER A 168 -1.03 -11.99 8.73
N PRO A 169 -0.29 -11.16 9.52
CA PRO A 169 0.01 -11.58 10.87
C PRO A 169 -1.31 -11.80 11.58
N PRO A 170 -1.44 -12.85 12.43
CA PRO A 170 -2.68 -13.11 13.15
C PRO A 170 -3.13 -11.82 13.86
N PRO A 171 -4.44 -11.57 13.97
CA PRO A 171 -4.92 -10.41 14.71
C PRO A 171 -4.32 -10.44 16.11
N PRO A 172 -3.90 -9.27 16.65
CA PRO A 172 -3.37 -9.23 18.00
C PRO A 172 -4.45 -9.70 19.00
N PRO A 173 -4.07 -10.24 20.17
CA PRO A 173 -5.03 -10.58 21.22
C PRO A 173 -5.94 -9.37 21.56
N PRO A 174 -7.18 -9.58 22.02
CA PRO A 174 -8.02 -8.49 22.51
C PRO A 174 -7.28 -7.61 23.52
N GLY A 175 -7.49 -6.30 23.44
CA GLY A 175 -6.77 -5.33 24.28
C GLY A 175 -5.33 -5.05 23.84
N THR A 176 -4.86 -5.60 22.71
CA THR A 176 -3.48 -5.39 22.22
C THR A 176 -3.44 -4.47 20.99
N THR A 177 -2.61 -3.44 21.04
CA THR A 177 -2.39 -2.46 19.97
C THR A 177 -0.94 -2.53 19.48
N ARG A 178 -0.74 -2.90 18.21
CA ARG A 178 0.59 -2.91 17.58
C ARG A 178 1.01 -1.49 17.18
N LEU A 179 2.29 -1.17 17.38
CA LEU A 179 2.85 0.15 17.06
C LEU A 179 3.58 0.19 15.71
N ALA A 180 3.72 -0.95 15.04
CA ALA A 180 4.35 -1.03 13.72
C ALA A 180 3.69 -0.05 12.73
N GLY A 181 4.49 0.80 12.09
CA GLY A 181 4.02 1.85 11.18
C GLY A 181 3.69 3.18 11.86
N SER A 182 3.47 3.19 13.18
CA SER A 182 3.22 4.41 13.98
C SER A 182 4.39 4.80 14.87
N ILE A 183 5.44 3.98 14.93
CA ILE A 183 6.71 4.23 15.63
C ILE A 183 7.89 4.04 14.68
N ASP A 184 8.90 4.90 14.79
CA ASP A 184 10.15 4.76 14.02
C ASP A 184 11.18 3.86 14.73
N TRP A 185 12.31 3.62 14.06
CA TRP A 185 13.39 2.76 14.56
C TRP A 185 14.12 3.33 15.79
N GLN A 186 13.92 4.61 16.12
CA GLN A 186 14.47 5.25 17.31
C GLN A 186 13.51 5.19 18.50
N GLY A 187 12.26 4.76 18.29
CA GLY A 187 11.23 4.71 19.31
C GLY A 187 10.33 5.94 19.34
N LYS A 188 10.45 6.84 18.36
CA LYS A 188 9.61 8.03 18.29
C LYS A 188 8.30 7.70 17.58
N ILE A 189 7.20 8.04 18.23
CA ILE A 189 5.86 7.95 17.66
C ILE A 189 5.73 8.97 16.52
N VAL A 190 5.45 8.49 15.31
CA VAL A 190 5.34 9.32 14.08
C VAL A 190 3.89 9.62 13.72
N GLN A 191 2.93 8.94 14.35
CA GLN A 191 1.50 9.20 14.25
C GLN A 191 0.87 8.90 15.60
N THR A 192 -0.02 9.77 16.10
CA THR A 192 -0.71 9.53 17.38
C THR A 192 -1.37 8.16 17.42
N VAL A 193 -1.11 7.41 18.48
CA VAL A 193 -1.66 6.07 18.72
C VAL A 193 -2.58 6.09 19.94
N THR A 194 -3.70 5.41 19.83
CA THR A 194 -4.63 5.16 20.93
C THR A 194 -4.76 3.66 21.12
N ALA A 195 -4.24 3.15 22.23
CA ALA A 195 -4.44 1.77 22.66
C ALA A 195 -5.68 1.68 23.54
N LEU A 196 -6.48 0.64 23.32
CA LEU A 196 -7.73 0.39 24.03
C LEU A 196 -7.71 -1.00 24.67
N SER A 197 -8.28 -1.08 25.86
CA SER A 197 -8.79 -2.31 26.47
C SER A 197 -9.85 -2.99 25.59
N GLN A 198 -10.09 -4.27 25.85
CA GLN A 198 -11.13 -5.02 25.13
C GLN A 198 -12.54 -4.44 25.35
N ASP A 199 -12.83 -3.98 26.57
CA ASP A 199 -14.11 -3.39 26.96
C ASP A 199 -14.23 -1.90 26.58
N THR A 200 -13.17 -1.30 26.02
CA THR A 200 -13.05 0.10 25.62
C THR A 200 -13.13 1.12 26.76
N MET A 201 -13.10 0.68 28.02
CA MET A 201 -13.23 1.54 29.19
C MET A 201 -11.88 2.07 29.69
N CYS A 202 -10.76 1.44 29.31
CA CYS A 202 -9.42 1.97 29.48
C CYS A 202 -8.74 2.31 28.15
N GLN A 203 -8.12 3.49 28.12
CA GLN A 203 -7.46 4.06 26.95
C GLN A 203 -6.09 4.62 27.32
N LEU A 204 -5.05 4.26 26.56
CA LEU A 204 -3.72 4.86 26.64
C LEU A 204 -3.41 5.58 25.31
N THR A 205 -3.12 6.88 25.37
CA THR A 205 -2.84 7.71 24.19
C THR A 205 -1.38 8.15 24.17
N LEU A 206 -0.70 7.81 23.06
CA LEU A 206 0.65 8.24 22.72
C LEU A 206 0.56 9.32 21.64
N SER A 207 0.93 10.54 21.97
CA SER A 207 0.91 11.64 20.99
C SER A 207 2.08 11.52 20.00
N GLU A 208 1.89 11.99 18.77
CA GLU A 208 2.99 12.18 17.82
C GLU A 208 4.17 12.93 18.48
N GLY A 209 5.38 12.42 18.28
CA GLY A 209 6.61 12.95 18.86
C GLY A 209 7.04 12.29 20.18
N THR A 210 6.19 11.48 20.80
CA THR A 210 6.51 10.75 22.04
C THR A 210 7.59 9.70 21.79
N MET A 211 8.61 9.65 22.64
CA MET A 211 9.58 8.55 22.69
C MET A 211 8.99 7.41 23.53
N ALA A 212 8.73 6.26 22.90
CA ALA A 212 8.15 5.07 23.51
C ALA A 212 9.15 3.90 23.43
N LEU A 213 9.75 3.56 24.57
CA LEU A 213 10.79 2.53 24.67
C LEU A 213 10.39 1.42 25.64
N ASP A 214 10.85 0.21 25.38
CA ASP A 214 10.78 -0.90 26.33
C ASP A 214 11.81 -0.75 27.46
N LYS A 215 11.76 -1.66 28.45
CA LYS A 215 12.69 -1.67 29.59
C LYS A 215 14.18 -1.76 29.22
N ASN A 216 14.50 -2.19 28.00
CA ASN A 216 15.88 -2.33 27.51
C ASN A 216 16.31 -1.12 26.65
N GLY A 217 15.43 -0.12 26.46
CA GLY A 217 15.68 1.06 25.63
C GLY A 217 15.47 0.83 24.15
N TYR A 218 14.78 -0.24 23.74
CA TYR A 218 14.40 -0.46 22.34
C TYR A 218 13.03 0.12 22.02
N PRO A 219 12.74 0.48 20.75
CA PRO A 219 11.41 0.92 20.33
C PRO A 219 10.32 -0.06 20.75
N LEU A 220 9.26 0.48 21.36
CA LEU A 220 8.12 -0.32 21.78
C LEU A 220 7.41 -0.94 20.57
N ARG A 221 7.01 -2.22 20.69
CA ARG A 221 6.39 -2.96 19.57
C ARG A 221 4.86 -2.96 19.62
N GLU A 222 4.32 -3.05 20.83
CA GLU A 222 2.90 -3.12 21.09
C GLU A 222 2.61 -2.65 22.52
N ILE A 223 1.34 -2.30 22.77
CA ILE A 223 0.77 -2.03 24.09
C ILE A 223 -0.34 -3.05 24.32
N SER A 224 -0.41 -3.63 25.51
CA SER A 224 -1.53 -4.46 25.94
C SER A 224 -2.27 -3.79 27.09
N ILE A 225 -3.60 -3.82 27.07
CA ILE A 225 -4.48 -3.36 28.14
C ILE A 225 -5.51 -4.47 28.38
N VAL A 226 -5.35 -5.22 29.47
CA VAL A 226 -6.13 -6.44 29.74
C VAL A 226 -6.84 -6.34 31.08
N ASP A 227 -8.12 -6.69 31.10
CA ASP A 227 -8.93 -6.66 32.32
C ASP A 227 -8.40 -7.67 33.36
N ILE A 228 -8.30 -7.23 34.61
CA ILE A 228 -7.92 -8.07 35.75
C ILE A 228 -9.18 -8.34 36.59
N ALA A 229 -9.57 -9.62 36.67
CA ALA A 229 -10.71 -10.03 37.49
C ALA A 229 -10.43 -9.99 39.00
N GLU A 230 -9.19 -10.27 39.40
CA GLU A 230 -8.76 -10.33 40.81
C GLU A 230 -7.50 -9.46 41.01
N PRO A 231 -7.64 -8.15 41.23
CA PRO A 231 -6.50 -7.28 41.49
C PRO A 231 -5.87 -7.54 42.87
N PRO A 232 -4.62 -7.09 43.10
CA PRO A 232 -3.96 -7.19 44.40
C PRO A 232 -4.80 -6.60 45.54
N VAL A 233 -4.62 -7.15 46.75
CA VAL A 233 -5.40 -6.74 47.93
C VAL A 233 -5.23 -5.24 48.19
N LEU A 234 -6.36 -4.55 48.32
CA LEU A 234 -6.37 -3.10 48.58
C LEU A 234 -5.96 -2.78 50.03
N PRO A 235 -5.35 -1.61 50.27
CA PRO A 235 -5.17 -1.06 51.62
C PRO A 235 -6.51 -0.85 52.33
N GLN A 236 -6.48 -0.81 53.67
CA GLN A 236 -7.70 -0.51 54.46
C GLN A 236 -8.31 0.84 54.04
N ASN A 237 -9.65 0.91 54.03
CA ASN A 237 -10.44 2.09 53.64
C ASN A 237 -10.31 2.52 52.17
N ARG A 238 -9.92 1.61 51.28
CA ARG A 238 -10.00 1.79 49.83
C ARG A 238 -11.02 0.83 49.24
N THR A 239 -11.65 1.24 48.15
CA THR A 239 -12.51 0.39 47.32
C THR A 239 -12.14 0.63 45.86
N ILE A 240 -12.23 -0.40 45.03
CA ILE A 240 -12.11 -0.25 43.58
C ILE A 240 -13.44 0.27 43.04
N ILE A 241 -13.35 1.22 42.11
CA ILE A 241 -14.46 1.75 41.32
C ILE A 241 -14.17 1.38 39.87
N GLY A 242 -15.10 0.71 39.22
CA GLY A 242 -14.94 0.26 37.84
C GLY A 242 -13.96 -0.91 37.66
N PRO A 243 -13.57 -1.18 36.40
CA PRO A 243 -12.63 -2.25 36.06
C PRO A 243 -11.18 -1.94 36.45
N SER A 244 -10.37 -2.99 36.60
CA SER A 244 -8.92 -2.92 36.85
C SER A 244 -8.19 -3.53 35.65
N TYR A 245 -7.01 -2.99 35.31
CA TYR A 245 -6.29 -3.38 34.10
C TYR A 245 -4.81 -3.67 34.36
N ASP A 246 -4.30 -4.64 33.61
CA ASP A 246 -2.87 -4.87 33.40
C ASP A 246 -2.46 -4.14 32.11
N ILE A 247 -1.53 -3.20 32.22
CA ILE A 247 -1.06 -2.37 31.10
C ILE A 247 0.40 -2.70 30.83
N GLY A 248 0.63 -3.43 29.73
CA GLY A 248 1.95 -3.90 29.33
C GLY A 248 2.52 -3.16 28.11
N PRO A 249 3.83 -3.36 27.85
CA PRO A 249 4.74 -4.20 28.61
C PRO A 249 5.39 -3.47 29.80
N ASP A 250 5.78 -4.24 30.82
CA ASP A 250 6.43 -3.71 32.03
C ASP A 250 7.73 -2.97 31.74
N GLY A 251 7.92 -1.86 32.44
CA GLY A 251 9.10 -1.02 32.32
C GLY A 251 9.15 -0.19 31.03
N ALA A 252 8.04 -0.12 30.28
CA ALA A 252 7.91 0.82 29.19
C ALA A 252 8.01 2.27 29.69
N THR A 253 8.68 3.12 28.91
CA THR A 253 8.86 4.55 29.22
C THR A 253 8.31 5.40 28.10
N PHE A 254 7.71 6.54 28.46
CA PHE A 254 7.10 7.49 27.52
C PHE A 254 7.57 8.92 27.79
N GLU A 255 8.19 9.56 26.80
CA GLU A 255 8.71 10.93 26.91
C GLU A 255 8.35 11.76 25.66
N PRO A 256 7.41 12.72 25.72
CA PRO A 256 6.62 13.13 26.89
C PRO A 256 5.68 12.03 27.42
N ALA A 257 5.14 12.22 28.62
CA ALA A 257 4.25 11.25 29.26
C ALA A 257 3.01 10.92 28.40
N ALA A 258 2.64 9.64 28.38
CA ALA A 258 1.42 9.15 27.76
C ALA A 258 0.18 9.57 28.58
N ALA A 259 -0.97 9.73 27.92
CA ALA A 259 -2.22 10.04 28.59
C ALA A 259 -3.04 8.77 28.83
N LEU A 260 -3.33 8.45 30.10
CA LEU A 260 -4.17 7.34 30.51
C LEU A 260 -5.56 7.85 30.92
N ALA A 261 -6.60 7.23 30.38
CA ALA A 261 -7.99 7.46 30.76
C ALA A 261 -8.66 6.13 31.13
N ILE A 262 -9.40 6.14 32.24
CA ILE A 262 -10.22 5.02 32.68
C ILE A 262 -11.62 5.55 32.95
N SER A 263 -12.60 4.98 32.27
CA SER A 263 -14.02 5.28 32.42
C SER A 263 -14.64 4.38 33.50
N TYR A 264 -15.66 4.89 34.17
CA TYR A 264 -16.47 4.18 35.14
C TYR A 264 -17.92 4.61 34.99
N GLU A 265 -18.84 3.80 35.52
CA GLU A 265 -20.25 4.15 35.61
C GLU A 265 -20.53 4.84 36.95
N GLU A 266 -21.30 5.94 36.95
CA GLU A 266 -21.59 6.72 38.18
C GLU A 266 -22.23 5.86 39.28
N GLU A 267 -23.03 4.86 38.89
CA GLU A 267 -23.68 3.89 39.79
C GLU A 267 -22.68 3.02 40.58
N GLN A 268 -21.42 2.95 40.14
CA GLN A 268 -20.36 2.19 40.82
C GLN A 268 -19.76 2.97 42.01
N ILE A 269 -20.03 4.28 42.13
CA ILE A 269 -19.56 5.09 43.24
C ILE A 269 -20.41 4.79 44.50
N PRO A 270 -19.81 4.31 45.61
CA PRO A 270 -20.55 4.06 46.84
C PRO A 270 -21.18 5.32 47.41
N GLU A 271 -22.33 5.16 48.05
CA GLU A 271 -23.04 6.26 48.70
C GLU A 271 -22.12 6.97 49.71
N GLY A 272 -22.05 8.31 49.61
CA GLY A 272 -21.23 9.15 50.48
C GLY A 272 -19.78 9.37 50.03
N VAL A 273 -19.36 8.77 48.91
CA VAL A 273 -18.05 9.05 48.28
C VAL A 273 -18.18 10.21 47.30
N ASP A 274 -17.42 11.30 47.51
CA ASP A 274 -17.32 12.40 46.53
C ASP A 274 -16.43 11.94 45.36
N GLU A 275 -16.94 12.07 44.13
CA GLU A 275 -16.23 11.75 42.88
C GLU A 275 -14.87 12.45 42.77
N LYS A 276 -14.70 13.62 43.39
CA LYS A 276 -13.42 14.35 43.43
C LYS A 276 -12.32 13.63 44.23
N ASN A 277 -12.69 12.65 45.04
CA ASN A 277 -11.77 11.81 45.80
C ASN A 277 -11.32 10.57 45.01
N LEU A 278 -11.86 10.35 43.81
CA LEU A 278 -11.39 9.27 42.94
C LEU A 278 -9.96 9.55 42.47
N VAL A 279 -9.17 8.49 42.47
CA VAL A 279 -7.76 8.47 42.06
C VAL A 279 -7.52 7.25 41.19
N ILE A 280 -6.62 7.38 40.22
CA ILE A 280 -6.06 6.20 39.53
C ILE A 280 -4.86 5.76 40.36
N ALA A 281 -4.88 4.52 40.83
CA ALA A 281 -3.78 3.91 41.56
C ALA A 281 -3.13 2.82 40.70
N ALA A 282 -1.81 2.68 40.82
CA ALA A 282 -1.03 1.62 40.20
C ALA A 282 -0.42 0.74 41.29
N TRP A 283 -0.32 -0.56 40.99
CA TRP A 283 0.36 -1.53 41.84
C TRP A 283 1.84 -1.59 41.46
N ASP A 284 2.73 -1.47 42.44
CA ASP A 284 4.16 -1.70 42.26
C ASP A 284 4.54 -3.08 42.78
N GLU A 285 4.85 -4.01 41.87
CA GLU A 285 5.30 -5.36 42.24
C GLU A 285 6.65 -5.39 42.95
N ALA A 286 7.50 -4.36 42.77
CA ALA A 286 8.81 -4.32 43.39
C ALA A 286 8.70 -3.99 44.89
N SER A 287 7.83 -3.05 45.26
CA SER A 287 7.58 -2.63 46.64
C SER A 287 6.42 -3.37 47.31
N TRP A 288 5.57 -4.07 46.55
CA TRP A 288 4.31 -4.67 47.02
C TRP A 288 3.35 -3.63 47.61
N GLU A 289 3.31 -2.44 47.01
CA GLU A 289 2.50 -1.33 47.46
C GLU A 289 1.70 -0.69 46.32
N TRP A 290 0.53 -0.14 46.65
CA TRP A 290 -0.23 0.72 45.76
C TRP A 290 0.29 2.15 45.85
N PHE A 291 0.41 2.83 44.71
CA PHE A 291 0.72 4.26 44.64
C PHE A 291 -0.26 5.01 43.74
N GLU A 292 -0.54 6.28 44.07
CA GLU A 292 -1.46 7.13 43.31
C GLU A 292 -0.74 7.82 42.14
N LEU A 293 -1.37 7.84 40.95
CA LEU A 293 -0.88 8.60 39.81
C LEU A 293 -1.27 10.07 39.97
N ASN A 294 -0.28 10.96 40.07
CA ASN A 294 -0.46 12.31 40.63
C ASN A 294 -0.78 13.43 39.61
N ASP A 295 -1.02 13.13 38.34
CA ASP A 295 -1.39 14.14 37.32
C ASP A 295 -2.76 13.82 36.73
N ARG A 296 -3.80 14.53 37.21
CA ARG A 296 -5.19 14.27 36.84
C ARG A 296 -5.79 15.41 36.02
N ARG A 297 -6.49 15.05 34.94
CA ARG A 297 -7.50 15.90 34.28
C ARG A 297 -8.81 15.12 34.24
N ALA A 298 -9.73 15.42 35.16
CA ALA A 298 -11.09 14.94 35.05
C ALA A 298 -11.77 15.75 33.93
N ASN A 299 -11.98 15.13 32.76
CA ASN A 299 -12.82 15.70 31.72
C ASN A 299 -14.28 15.38 32.08
N SER A 300 -14.98 16.36 32.63
CA SER A 300 -16.42 16.29 32.80
C SER A 300 -17.10 16.41 31.43
N GLY A 301 -17.60 15.30 30.87
CA GLY A 301 -18.63 15.31 29.84
C GLY A 301 -18.20 14.89 28.44
N LEU A 302 -18.85 13.81 27.96
CA LEU A 302 -19.37 13.76 26.60
C LEU A 302 -20.83 14.26 26.63
#